data_AF-A0A1I5YRT8-F1
#
_entry.id   AF-A0A1I5YRT8-F1
#
_cell.length_a   1.000
_cell.length_b   1.000
_cell.length_c   1.000
_cell.angle_alpha   90.00
_cell.angle_beta   90.00
_cell.angle_gamma   90.00
#
_symmetry.space_group_name_H-M   'P 1'
#
loop_
_entity.id
_entity.type
_entity.pdbx_description
1 polymer ?
#
loop_
_entity_poly.entity_id
_entity_poly.type
_entity_poly.pdbx_seq_one_letter_code
_entity_poly.pdbx_strand_id
1 'polypeptide(L)' 'MKRASPVELRAALEAATTMARAGILFVPMPALDQADHDALANQMHDRLEKLEQEASAQDAGHE' A
#
# COMPACT_ATOMS: atom_id res chain seq x y z
N MET A 1 5.89 -22.52 -1.97
CA MET A 1 5.37 -21.41 -1.14
C MET A 1 5.47 -21.79 0.33
N LYS A 2 6.13 -20.97 1.14
CA LYS A 2 6.05 -21.10 2.61
C LYS A 2 4.73 -20.45 3.04
N ARG A 3 4.00 -21.09 3.96
CA ARG A 3 2.78 -20.48 4.52
C ARG A 3 3.20 -19.28 5.37
N ALA A 4 2.48 -18.17 5.24
CA ALA A 4 2.64 -17.03 6.13
C ALA A 4 2.38 -17.46 7.58
N SER A 5 3.20 -16.95 8.49
CA SER A 5 2.94 -17.01 9.93
C SER A 5 1.69 -16.18 10.28
N PRO A 6 1.07 -16.42 11.44
CA PRO A 6 -0.05 -15.60 11.91
C PRO A 6 0.25 -14.10 11.96
N VAL A 7 1.50 -13.73 12.25
CA VAL A 7 1.95 -12.32 12.32
C VAL A 7 1.99 -11.71 10.92
N GLU A 8 2.60 -12.39 9.96
CA GLU A 8 2.68 -11.92 8.56
C GLU A 8 1.28 -11.78 7.94
N LEU A 9 0.40 -12.77 8.18
CA LEU A 9 -0.97 -12.73 7.67
C LEU A 9 -1.74 -11.54 8.26
N ARG A 10 -1.60 -11.30 9.56
CA ARG A 10 -2.27 -10.18 10.22
C ARG A 10 -1.80 -8.83 9.65
N ALA A 11 -0.49 -8.65 9.49
CA ALA A 11 0.07 -7.42 8.95
C ALA A 11 -0.44 -7.13 7.53
N ALA A 12 -0.50 -8.14 6.65
CA ALA A 12 -1.01 -7.98 5.30
C ALA A 12 -2.50 -7.58 5.27
N LEU A 13 -3.32 -8.18 6.13
CA LEU A 13 -4.75 -7.85 6.24
C LEU A 13 -4.98 -6.44 6.81
N GLU A 14 -4.19 -6.02 7.80
CA GLU A 14 -4.26 -4.67 8.38
C GLU A 14 -3.91 -3.59 7.35
N ALA A 15 -2.86 -3.81 6.54
CA ALA A 15 -2.48 -2.91 5.46
C ALA A 15 -3.58 -2.81 4.39
N ALA A 16 -4.09 -3.95 3.90
CA ALA A 16 -5.17 -4.01 2.92
C ALA A 16 -6.45 -3.31 3.43
N THR A 17 -6.81 -3.55 4.69
CA THR A 17 -7.98 -2.91 5.31
C THR A 17 -7.81 -1.40 5.43
N THR A 18 -6.61 -0.94 5.80
CA THR A 18 -6.31 0.50 5.89
C THR A 18 -6.47 1.18 4.54
N MET A 19 -5.87 0.62 3.47
CA MET A 19 -6.01 1.17 2.11
C MET A 19 -7.46 1.20 1.65
N ALA A 20 -8.21 0.11 1.85
CA ALA A 20 -9.63 0.04 1.49
C ALA A 20 -10.47 1.10 2.23
N ARG A 21 -10.25 1.28 3.55
CA ARG A 21 -10.98 2.25 4.36
C ARG A 21 -10.65 3.70 4.01
N ALA A 22 -9.43 3.95 3.54
CA ALA A 22 -9.01 5.26 3.04
C ALA A 22 -9.55 5.56 1.62
N GLY A 23 -10.26 4.62 0.98
CA GLY A 23 -10.74 4.78 -0.40
C GLY A 23 -9.62 4.65 -1.45
N ILE A 24 -8.44 4.16 -1.06
CA ILE A 24 -7.30 3.99 -1.96
C ILE A 24 -7.52 2.74 -2.80
N LEU A 25 -7.47 2.89 -4.13
CA LEU A 25 -7.52 1.76 -5.05
C LEU A 25 -6.18 1.01 -5.03
N PHE A 26 -6.21 -0.28 -4.73
CA PHE A 26 -5.03 -1.13 -4.72
C PHE A 26 -5.34 -2.53 -5.27
N VAL A 27 -4.29 -3.27 -5.64
CA VAL A 27 -4.36 -4.66 -6.08
C VAL A 27 -3.40 -5.53 -5.27
N PRO A 28 -3.79 -6.74 -4.86
CA PRO A 28 -2.86 -7.69 -4.24
C PRO A 28 -1.92 -8.25 -5.32
N MET A 29 -0.61 -8.04 -5.18
CA MET A 29 0.41 -8.51 -6.11
C MET A 29 1.34 -9.52 -5.41
N PRO A 30 1.51 -10.75 -5.93
CA PRO A 30 2.50 -11.68 -5.39
C PRO A 30 3.93 -11.25 -5.73
N ALA A 31 4.82 -11.28 -4.75
CA ALA A 31 6.26 -11.08 -4.97
C ALA A 31 6.94 -12.39 -5.39
N LEU A 32 7.95 -12.29 -6.25
CA LEU A 32 8.74 -13.43 -6.74
C LEU A 32 9.77 -13.91 -5.71
N ASP A 33 10.39 -12.96 -5.01
CA ASP A 33 11.35 -13.17 -3.94
C ASP A 33 11.37 -11.96 -2.99
N GLN A 34 12.30 -11.93 -2.03
CA GLN A 34 12.39 -10.85 -1.05
C GLN A 34 12.82 -9.52 -1.68
N ALA A 35 13.71 -9.54 -2.69
CA ALA A 35 14.17 -8.32 -3.33
C ALA A 35 13.06 -7.69 -4.17
N ASP A 36 12.26 -8.51 -4.86
CA ASP A 36 11.05 -8.07 -5.56
C ASP A 36 10.01 -7.51 -4.59
N HIS A 37 9.81 -8.17 -3.43
CA HIS A 37 8.92 -7.66 -2.38
C HIS A 37 9.34 -6.26 -1.89
N ASP A 38 10.63 -6.07 -1.59
CA ASP A 38 11.15 -4.79 -1.08
C ASP A 38 11.05 -3.69 -2.15
N ALA A 39 11.30 -4.02 -3.42
CA ALA A 39 11.11 -3.10 -4.54
C ALA A 39 9.63 -2.69 -4.71
N LEU A 40 8.69 -3.63 -4.62
CA LEU A 40 7.26 -3.35 -4.67
C LEU A 40 6.79 -2.51 -3.48
N ALA A 41 7.32 -2.77 -2.29
CA ALA A 41 7.01 -1.98 -1.08
C ALA A 41 7.48 -0.53 -1.22
N ASN A 42 8.70 -0.30 -1.73
CA ASN A 42 9.19 1.05 -2.03
C ASN A 42 8.32 1.75 -3.08
N GLN A 43 7.97 1.05 -4.16
CA GLN A 43 7.08 1.61 -5.19
C GLN A 43 5.69 1.96 -4.63
N MET A 44 5.14 1.14 -3.73
CA MET A 44 3.89 1.43 -3.05
C MET A 44 4.00 2.70 -2.21
N HIS A 45 5.09 2.86 -1.46
CA HIS A 45 5.34 4.05 -0.64
C HIS A 45 5.38 5.33 -1.50
N ASP A 46 6.18 5.32 -2.57
CA ASP A 46 6.29 6.46 -3.49
C ASP A 46 4.93 6.86 -4.10
N ARG A 47 4.05 5.88 -4.35
CA ARG A 47 2.69 6.14 -4.87
C ARG A 47 1.79 6.73 -3.81
N LEU A 48 1.88 6.25 -2.56
CA LEU A 48 1.11 6.81 -1.46
C LEU A 48 1.49 8.27 -1.19
N GLU A 49 2.78 8.61 -1.20
CA GLU A 49 3.24 9.99 -1.05
C GLU A 49 2.68 10.91 -2.14
N LYS A 50 2.65 10.45 -3.40
CA LYS A 50 2.04 11.22 -4.51
C LYS A 50 0.53 11.40 -4.33
N LEU A 51 -0.19 10.35 -3.92
CA LEU A 51 -1.62 10.44 -3.66
C LEU A 51 -1.93 11.42 -2.51
N GLU A 52 -1.10 11.45 -1.47
CA GLU A 52 -1.21 12.41 -0.38
C GLU A 52 -0.97 13.86 -0.86
N GLN A 53 0.04 14.08 -1.68
CA GLN A 53 0.33 15.39 -2.28
C GLN A 53 -0.81 15.87 -3.19
N GLU A 54 -1.36 14.99 -4.02
CA GLU A 54 -2.50 15.29 -4.89
C GLU A 54 -3.76 15.62 -4.11
N ALA A 55 -4.09 14.84 -3.07
CA ALA A 55 -5.22 15.10 -2.20
C ALA A 55 -5.09 16.47 -1.49
N SER A 56 -3.91 16.78 -0.95
CA SER A 56 -3.65 18.05 -0.27
C SER A 56 -3.74 19.26 -1.21
N ALA A 57 -3.30 19.11 -2.46
CA ALA A 57 -3.37 20.17 -3.47
C ALA A 57 -4.80 20.42 -3.96
N GLN A 58 -5.64 19.39 -4.01
CA GLN A 58 -7.04 19.52 -4.41
C GLN A 58 -7.89 20.26 -3.38
N ASP A 59 -7.62 20.06 -2.08
CA ASP A 59 -8.30 20.80 -1.01
C ASP A 59 -7.92 22.28 -0.99
N ALA A 60 -6.65 22.63 -1.26
CA ALA A 60 -6.18 24.02 -1.28
C ALA A 60 -6.71 24.86 -2.48
N GLY A 61 -7.24 24.21 -3.53
CA GLY A 61 -7.83 24.88 -4.69
C GLY A 61 -9.35 25.10 -4.60
N HIS A 62 -9.98 24.65 -3.51
CA HIS A 62 -11.42 24.76 -3.27
C HIS A 62 -11.78 25.81 -2.18
N GLU A 63 -10.79 26.56 -1.70
CA GLU A 63 -10.94 27.70 -0.78
C GLU A 63 -10.92 29.07 -1.50
#